data_AF-A0A370DK70-F1
#
_entry.id   AF-A0A370DK70-F1
#
_cell.length_a   1.000
_cell.length_b   1.000
_cell.length_c   1.000
_cell.angle_alpha   90.00
_cell.angle_beta   90.00
_cell.angle_gamma   90.00
#
_symmetry.space_group_name_H-M   'P 1'
#
loop_
_entity.id
_entity.type
_entity.pdbx_description
1 polymer ?
#
loop_
_entity_poly.entity_id
_entity_poly.type
_entity_poly.pdbx_seq_one_letter_code
_entity_poly.pdbx_strand_id
1 'polypeptide(L)' 'MYKKITFISFYLLLITNLSACSDSNIKPWERDQLSKKEMQFNSDKINSAMDSHFYYSKEGSSGGQSFSGGGCGCN' A
#
# COMPACT_ATOMS: atom_id res chain seq x y z
N MET A 1 -30.33 -21.08 -28.28
CA MET A 1 -30.28 -21.28 -26.81
C MET A 1 -28.89 -21.66 -26.31
N TYR A 2 -28.23 -22.67 -26.90
CA TYR A 2 -26.88 -23.14 -26.53
C TYR A 2 -25.80 -22.04 -26.50
N LYS A 3 -25.78 -21.11 -27.47
CA LYS A 3 -24.82 -19.98 -27.48
C LYS A 3 -24.96 -19.03 -26.27
N LYS A 4 -26.17 -18.81 -25.76
CA LYS A 4 -26.37 -17.96 -24.56
C LYS A 4 -25.87 -18.65 -23.31
N ILE A 5 -26.07 -19.97 -23.23
CA ILE A 5 -25.61 -20.82 -22.12
C ILE A 5 -24.07 -20.86 -22.08
N THR A 6 -23.40 -20.96 -23.23
CA THR A 6 -21.93 -20.91 -23.28
C THR A 6 -21.36 -19.55 -22.86
N PHE A 7 -22.02 -18.44 -23.22
CA PHE A 7 -21.61 -17.10 -22.78
C PHE A 7 -21.78 -16.90 -21.26
N ILE A 8 -22.90 -17.38 -20.69
CA ILE A 8 -23.14 -17.32 -19.25
C ILE A 8 -22.11 -18.17 -18.48
N SER A 9 -21.81 -19.37 -18.98
CA SER A 9 -20.79 -20.25 -18.39
C SER A 9 -19.39 -19.62 -18.40
N PHE A 10 -19.01 -18.92 -19.47
CA PHE A 10 -17.72 -18.24 -19.56
C PHE A 10 -17.62 -17.09 -18.56
N TYR A 11 -18.69 -16.30 -18.42
CA TYR A 11 -18.73 -15.17 -17.50
C TYR A 11 -18.69 -15.63 -16.02
N LEU A 12 -19.38 -16.74 -15.71
CA LEU A 12 -19.34 -17.35 -14.38
C LEU A 12 -17.94 -17.83 -14.01
N LEU A 13 -17.21 -18.44 -14.96
CA LEU A 13 -15.83 -18.88 -14.78
C LEU A 13 -14.88 -17.72 -14.51
N LEU A 14 -15.05 -16.58 -15.20
CA LEU A 14 -14.24 -15.38 -14.98
C LEU A 14 -14.37 -14.83 -13.56
N ILE A 15 -15.59 -14.76 -13.02
CA ILE A 15 -15.86 -14.16 -11.70
C ILE A 15 -15.22 -14.98 -10.56
N THR A 16 -15.18 -16.30 -10.68
CA THR A 16 -14.62 -17.18 -9.64
C THR A 16 -13.10 -17.06 -9.44
N ASN A 17 -12.38 -16.48 -10.41
CA ASN A 17 -10.92 -16.32 -10.31
C ASN A 17 -10.48 -15.07 -9.52
N LEU A 18 -11.40 -14.14 -9.23
CA LEU A 18 -11.08 -12.92 -8.48
C LEU A 18 -10.97 -13.14 -6.96
N SER A 19 -11.47 -14.26 -6.43
CA SER A 19 -11.48 -14.57 -5.00
C SER A 19 -10.21 -15.27 -4.48
N ALA A 20 -9.20 -15.50 -5.32
CA ALA A 20 -8.05 -16.33 -4.95
C ALA A 20 -6.98 -15.64 -4.07
N CYS A 21 -7.05 -14.33 -3.84
CA CYS A 21 -5.99 -13.58 -3.13
C CYS A 21 -6.43 -12.86 -1.83
N SER A 22 -7.67 -13.03 -1.35
CA SER A 22 -8.16 -12.28 -0.18
C SER A 22 -7.92 -12.94 1.17
N ASP A 23 -7.70 -14.25 1.23
CA ASP A 23 -7.49 -14.98 2.49
C ASP A 23 -6.03 -14.92 2.96
N SER A 24 -5.57 -13.70 3.26
CA SER A 24 -4.42 -13.54 4.13
C SER A 24 -4.82 -13.97 5.55
N ASN A 25 -4.61 -15.26 5.86
CA ASN A 25 -4.83 -15.88 7.18
C ASN A 25 -3.87 -15.34 8.28
N ILE A 26 -3.44 -14.08 8.15
CA ILE A 26 -2.52 -13.41 9.06
C ILE A 26 -3.38 -12.68 10.07
N LYS A 27 -3.32 -13.11 11.32
CA LYS A 27 -4.03 -12.47 12.42
C LYS A 27 -3.53 -11.03 12.60
N PRO A 28 -4.37 -10.07 13.02
CA PRO A 28 -3.98 -8.67 13.16
C PRO A 28 -2.68 -8.44 13.97
N TRP A 29 -2.44 -9.24 15.01
CA TRP A 29 -1.24 -9.16 15.86
C TRP A 29 0.01 -9.82 15.25
N GLU A 30 -0.13 -10.67 14.24
CA GLU A 30 1.00 -11.24 13.50
C GLU A 30 1.62 -10.23 12.52
N ARG A 31 0.89 -9.15 12.19
CA ARG A 31 1.40 -8.05 11.37
C ARG A 31 2.48 -7.23 12.06
N ASP A 32 2.46 -7.16 13.40
CA ASP A 32 3.48 -6.46 14.19
C ASP A 32 4.86 -7.14 14.07
N GLN A 33 4.88 -8.49 13.99
CA GLN A 33 6.13 -9.24 13.80
C GLN A 33 6.70 -9.14 12.38
N LEU A 34 5.85 -8.86 11.39
CA LEU A 34 6.25 -8.70 9.98
C LEU A 34 6.62 -7.26 9.64
N SER A 35 6.06 -6.28 10.34
CA SER A 35 6.31 -4.85 10.14
C SER A 35 7.58 -4.40 10.88
N LYS A 36 8.75 -4.76 10.33
CA LYS A 36 10.01 -4.32 10.91
C LYS A 36 10.18 -2.80 10.85
N LYS A 37 10.94 -2.21 11.77
CA LYS A 37 11.18 -0.75 11.83
C LYS A 37 11.83 -0.21 10.56
N GLU A 38 12.63 -1.03 9.88
CA GLU A 38 13.34 -0.67 8.65
C GLU A 38 12.40 -0.53 7.44
N MET A 39 11.19 -1.11 7.51
CA MET A 39 10.16 -1.02 6.46
C MET A 39 9.33 0.26 6.54
N GLN A 40 9.53 1.07 7.58
CA GLN A 40 8.89 2.38 7.70
C GLN A 40 9.39 3.30 6.58
N PHE A 41 8.48 4.14 6.06
CA PHE A 41 8.89 5.25 5.22
C PHE A 41 9.89 6.12 6.00
N ASN A 42 11.01 6.48 5.37
CA ASN A 42 12.07 7.26 6.02
C ASN A 42 12.65 6.58 7.29
N SER A 43 12.80 5.25 7.26
CA SER A 43 13.37 4.48 8.39
C SER A 43 14.76 4.98 8.82
N ASP A 44 15.53 5.52 7.87
CA ASP A 44 16.75 6.26 8.16
C ASP A 44 16.49 7.77 8.25
N LYS A 45 16.52 8.26 9.49
CA LYS A 45 16.29 9.66 9.82
C LYS A 45 17.36 10.60 9.25
N ILE A 46 18.60 10.15 9.14
CA ILE A 46 19.71 11.00 8.66
C ILE A 46 19.56 11.20 7.16
N ASN A 47 19.34 10.12 6.42
CA ASN A 47 19.13 10.19 4.98
C ASN A 47 17.87 11.01 4.64
N SER A 48 16.75 10.79 5.35
CA SER A 48 15.52 11.56 5.14
C SER A 48 15.69 13.06 5.45
N ALA A 49 16.44 13.41 6.50
CA ALA A 49 16.75 14.80 6.81
C ALA A 49 17.65 15.44 5.73
N MET A 50 18.63 14.70 5.21
CA MET A 50 19.50 15.17 4.13
C MET A 50 18.73 15.36 2.82
N ASP A 51 17.86 14.42 2.46
CA ASP A 51 17.01 14.54 1.27
C ASP A 51 16.09 15.76 1.37
N SER A 52 15.49 15.98 2.54
CA SER A 52 14.69 17.17 2.82
C SER A 52 15.52 18.45 2.69
N HIS A 53 16.74 18.45 3.25
CA HIS A 53 17.65 19.58 3.16
C HIS A 53 18.05 19.89 1.71
N PHE A 54 18.37 18.87 0.90
CA PHE A 54 18.65 19.03 -0.52
C PHE A 54 17.42 19.50 -1.30
N TYR A 55 16.24 18.96 -1.01
CA TYR A 55 14.98 19.31 -1.67
C TYR A 55 14.62 20.77 -1.42
N TYR A 56 14.64 21.25 -0.18
CA TYR A 56 14.38 22.67 0.12
C TYR A 56 15.45 23.60 -0.40
N SER A 57 16.71 23.15 -0.43
CA SER A 57 17.80 23.94 -1.00
C SER A 57 17.66 24.14 -2.51
N LYS A 58 16.99 23.22 -3.22
CA LYS A 58 16.85 23.25 -4.68
C LYS A 58 15.48 23.75 -5.15
N GLU A 59 14.41 23.47 -4.41
CA GLU A 59 13.02 23.60 -4.89
C GLU A 59 12.09 24.36 -3.91
N GLY A 60 12.64 24.92 -2.82
CA GLY A 60 11.89 25.41 -1.64
C GLY A 60 11.07 26.71 -1.75
N SER A 61 10.34 26.95 -2.85
CA SER A 61 9.42 28.10 -2.95
C SER A 61 7.95 27.79 -2.61
N SER A 62 7.56 26.55 -2.33
CA SER A 62 6.14 26.13 -2.26
C SER A 62 5.66 25.52 -0.93
N GLY A 63 6.44 25.59 0.15
CA GLY A 63 6.03 25.13 1.48
C GLY A 63 6.40 23.67 1.77
N GLY A 64 6.76 23.39 3.04
CA GLY A 64 7.33 22.12 3.47
C GLY A 64 6.39 20.91 3.41
N GLN A 65 6.97 19.71 3.47
CA GLN A 65 6.29 18.41 3.55
C GLN A 65 5.62 18.32 4.92
N SER A 66 4.49 19.00 5.07
CA SER A 66 3.58 18.79 6.19
C SER A 66 2.52 17.81 5.73
N PHE A 67 2.85 16.52 5.76
CA PHE A 67 1.79 15.52 5.86
C PHE A 67 2.24 14.39 6.77
N SER A 68 1.39 14.17 7.77
CA SER A 68 1.47 13.10 8.76
C SER A 68 1.89 11.80 8.08
N GLY A 69 2.99 11.22 8.58
CA GLY A 69 3.48 9.93 8.11
C GLY A 69 2.35 8.90 8.14
N GLY A 70 2.29 8.07 7.10
CA GLY A 70 1.33 6.98 6.98
C GLY A 70 1.52 5.94 8.09
N GLY A 71 0.95 6.21 9.25
CA GLY A 71 0.49 5.23 10.22
C GLY A 71 -1.02 5.03 10.06
N CYS A 72 -1.57 3.92 10.55
CA CYS A 72 -3.01 3.76 10.65
C CYS A 72 -3.59 4.98 11.38
N GLY A 73 -4.40 5.78 10.69
CA GLY A 73 -4.84 7.10 11.14
C GLY A 73 -5.70 7.08 12.40
N CYS A 74 -5.05 6.94 13.55
CA CYS A 74 -5.63 7.19 14.85
C CYS A 74 -4.80 8.30 15.51
N ASN A 75 -5.44 9.45 15.72
CA ASN A 75 -4.98 10.51 16.62
C ASN A 75 -4.67 9.96 18.01
#